data_AF-A0A7Z8VI61-F1
#
_entry.id   AF-A0A7Z8VI61-F1
#
_cell.length_a   1.000
_cell.length_b   1.000
_cell.length_c   1.000
_cell.angle_alpha   90.00
_cell.angle_beta   90.00
_cell.angle_gamma   90.00
#
_symmetry.space_group_name_H-M   'P 1'
#
loop_
_entity.id
_entity.type
_entity.pdbx_description
1 polymer ?
#
loop_
_entity_poly.entity_id
_entity_poly.type
_entity_poly.pdbx_seq_one_letter_code
_entity_poly.pdbx_strand_id
1 'polypeptide(L)'
;KIIIPKNSILNPEYPAAVVAGNVETSQYIVDCLYGALGVLAASQGTMNNVTFGNEDCQYYETICGGAGASADFDGCDAVHTHMTNSRITDPEVLEWRFPVVLEEFCIRKNSGGNGKHHGGNGVIRKIRFLDSMTVSILSSHRLKPGFGLRGGLAGSTGHNSILRYNGDVVELGGCAEINMQAGDSLIIKTPGGGGYGYME
;
A
#
# COMPACT_ATOMS: atom_id res chain seq x y z
N LYS A 1 -27.15 -6.78 -13.74
CA LYS A 1 -26.51 -6.36 -15.02
C LYS A 1 -25.35 -5.44 -14.68
N ILE A 2 -24.14 -5.73 -15.15
CA ILE A 2 -22.98 -4.85 -14.97
C ILE A 2 -22.95 -3.88 -16.17
N ILE A 3 -22.88 -2.58 -15.90
CA ILE A 3 -22.84 -1.52 -16.93
C ILE A 3 -21.52 -0.78 -16.78
N ILE A 4 -20.64 -0.87 -17.77
CA ILE A 4 -19.35 -0.18 -17.78
C ILE A 4 -19.34 0.82 -18.95
N PRO A 5 -19.34 2.13 -18.68
CA PRO A 5 -19.30 3.14 -19.73
C PRO A 5 -18.06 2.99 -20.62
N LYS A 6 -18.21 3.20 -21.93
CA LYS A 6 -17.06 3.29 -22.86
C LYS A 6 -16.16 4.46 -22.47
N ASN A 7 -14.86 4.33 -22.73
CA ASN A 7 -13.84 5.36 -22.52
C ASN A 7 -13.75 5.81 -21.06
N SER A 8 -13.98 4.88 -20.15
CA SER A 8 -13.84 5.07 -18.70
C SER A 8 -12.59 4.34 -18.19
N ILE A 9 -12.18 4.61 -16.94
CA ILE A 9 -11.05 3.91 -16.31
C ILE A 9 -11.22 2.38 -16.29
N LEU A 10 -12.47 1.90 -16.30
CA LEU A 10 -12.81 0.46 -16.29
C LEU A 10 -13.05 -0.13 -17.69
N ASN A 11 -13.12 0.71 -18.72
CA ASN A 11 -13.23 0.30 -20.12
C ASN A 11 -12.44 1.29 -20.99
N PRO A 12 -11.09 1.28 -20.86
CA PRO A 12 -10.23 2.15 -21.62
C PRO A 12 -10.20 1.72 -23.10
N GLU A 13 -10.07 2.70 -23.98
CA GLU A 13 -9.89 2.47 -25.42
C GLU A 13 -8.42 2.66 -25.78
N TYR A 14 -7.87 1.77 -26.62
CA TYR A 14 -6.50 1.89 -27.11
C TYR A 14 -6.31 3.27 -27.79
N PRO A 15 -5.21 4.01 -27.53
CA PRO A 15 -3.95 3.60 -26.85
C PRO A 15 -3.84 4.02 -25.37
N ALA A 16 -4.95 4.16 -24.64
CA ALA A 16 -4.90 4.56 -23.23
C ALA A 16 -4.01 3.62 -22.38
N ALA A 17 -3.23 4.19 -21.48
CA ALA A 17 -2.38 3.43 -20.57
C ALA A 17 -3.24 2.69 -19.52
N VAL A 18 -2.97 1.39 -19.34
CA VAL A 18 -3.75 0.50 -18.47
C VAL A 18 -2.92 -0.15 -17.36
N VAL A 19 -1.66 0.30 -17.18
CA VAL A 19 -0.85 -0.12 -16.03
C VAL A 19 -1.58 0.24 -14.74
N ALA A 20 -1.31 -0.52 -13.67
CA ALA A 20 -1.95 -0.38 -12.37
C ALA A 20 -3.41 -0.88 -12.24
N GLY A 21 -4.03 -1.39 -13.31
CA GLY A 21 -5.42 -1.86 -13.27
C GLY A 21 -5.67 -2.91 -12.17
N ASN A 22 -4.81 -3.92 -12.09
CA ASN A 22 -4.93 -4.99 -11.09
C ASN A 22 -4.53 -4.53 -9.69
N VAL A 23 -3.59 -3.61 -9.56
CA VAL A 23 -2.94 -3.33 -8.27
C VAL A 23 -3.49 -2.10 -7.56
N GLU A 24 -4.08 -1.17 -8.29
CA GLU A 24 -4.68 0.05 -7.73
C GLU A 24 -6.17 0.13 -8.08
N THR A 25 -6.53 0.08 -9.38
CA THR A 25 -7.92 0.28 -9.80
C THR A 25 -8.86 -0.78 -9.21
N SER A 26 -8.44 -2.04 -9.19
CA SER A 26 -9.24 -3.14 -8.63
C SER A 26 -9.51 -2.97 -7.13
N GLN A 27 -8.54 -2.47 -6.36
CA GLN A 27 -8.67 -2.22 -4.93
C GLN A 27 -9.76 -1.18 -4.69
N TYR A 28 -9.73 -0.07 -5.44
CA TYR A 28 -10.75 0.97 -5.36
C TYR A 28 -12.15 0.49 -5.71
N ILE A 29 -12.29 -0.38 -6.72
CA ILE A 29 -13.60 -0.93 -7.11
C ILE A 29 -14.17 -1.75 -5.95
N VAL A 30 -13.35 -2.61 -5.35
CA VAL A 30 -13.79 -3.48 -4.25
C VAL A 30 -14.18 -2.65 -3.02
N ASP A 31 -13.36 -1.68 -2.62
CA ASP A 31 -13.70 -0.74 -1.54
C ASP A 31 -15.00 0.01 -1.86
N CYS A 32 -15.15 0.56 -3.07
CA CYS A 32 -16.34 1.28 -3.49
C CYS A 32 -17.61 0.42 -3.38
N LEU A 33 -17.55 -0.85 -3.82
CA LEU A 33 -18.67 -1.77 -3.74
C LEU A 33 -19.05 -2.09 -2.29
N TYR A 34 -18.06 -2.40 -1.43
CA TYR A 34 -18.33 -2.69 -0.03
C TYR A 34 -18.86 -1.47 0.74
N GLY A 35 -18.30 -0.29 0.46
CA GLY A 35 -18.75 0.96 1.04
C GLY A 35 -20.18 1.30 0.62
N ALA A 36 -20.51 1.13 -0.66
CA ALA A 36 -21.86 1.37 -1.18
C ALA A 36 -22.89 0.40 -0.58
N LEU A 37 -22.50 -0.86 -0.34
CA LEU A 37 -23.34 -1.85 0.33
C LEU A 37 -23.37 -1.67 1.85
N GLY A 38 -22.47 -0.86 2.42
CA GLY A 38 -22.35 -0.66 3.86
C GLY A 38 -21.89 -1.90 4.62
N VAL A 39 -21.09 -2.77 4.00
CA VAL A 39 -20.64 -4.06 4.55
C VAL A 39 -19.25 -3.94 5.19
N LEU A 40 -18.36 -3.16 4.59
CA LEU A 40 -16.97 -3.02 5.03
C LEU A 40 -16.52 -1.57 4.85
N ALA A 41 -15.77 -1.04 5.82
CA ALA A 41 -14.96 0.17 5.60
C ALA A 41 -13.85 -0.10 4.58
N ALA A 42 -13.25 0.94 4.03
CA ALA A 42 -12.17 0.75 3.07
C ALA A 42 -10.97 0.07 3.72
N SER A 43 -10.32 -0.85 3.01
CA SER A 43 -8.99 -1.34 3.42
C SER A 43 -7.90 -0.34 3.00
N GLN A 44 -6.64 -0.76 3.00
CA GLN A 44 -5.51 0.06 2.53
C GLN A 44 -5.67 0.58 1.08
N GLY A 45 -6.51 -0.06 0.26
CA GLY A 45 -6.88 0.38 -1.09
C GLY A 45 -5.74 0.44 -2.12
N THR A 46 -4.60 -0.19 -1.85
CA THR A 46 -3.43 -0.30 -2.73
C THR A 46 -2.68 -1.58 -2.45
N MET A 47 -1.95 -2.10 -3.44
CA MET A 47 -1.00 -3.20 -3.20
C MET A 47 0.39 -2.72 -2.76
N ASN A 48 0.61 -1.40 -2.69
CA ASN A 48 1.91 -0.78 -2.38
C ASN A 48 3.06 -1.39 -3.20
N ASN A 49 2.99 -1.28 -4.52
CA ASN A 49 4.01 -1.87 -5.38
C ASN A 49 5.33 -1.15 -5.24
N VAL A 50 6.36 -1.94 -5.02
CA VAL A 50 7.75 -1.51 -5.04
C VAL A 50 8.50 -2.43 -5.97
N THR A 51 9.10 -1.85 -7.01
CA THR A 51 10.13 -2.50 -7.82
C THR A 51 11.45 -1.83 -7.55
N PHE A 52 12.52 -2.62 -7.61
CA PHE A 52 13.85 -2.06 -7.76
C PHE A 52 14.75 -2.97 -8.56
N GLY A 53 15.82 -2.42 -9.11
CA GLY A 53 16.79 -3.21 -9.85
C GLY A 53 17.88 -2.37 -10.50
N ASN A 54 18.76 -3.07 -11.20
CA ASN A 54 19.82 -2.54 -12.03
C ASN A 54 20.05 -3.51 -13.21
N GLU A 55 21.20 -3.44 -13.88
CA GLU A 55 21.52 -4.32 -15.01
C GLU A 55 21.60 -5.81 -14.63
N ASP A 56 21.90 -6.11 -13.36
CA ASP A 56 22.17 -7.47 -12.88
C ASP A 56 20.96 -8.13 -12.22
N CYS A 57 20.04 -7.35 -11.66
CA CYS A 57 18.91 -7.89 -10.89
C CYS A 57 17.66 -7.02 -10.93
N GLN A 58 16.51 -7.67 -10.73
CA GLN A 58 15.20 -7.02 -10.62
C GLN A 58 14.37 -7.69 -9.53
N TYR A 59 13.78 -6.89 -8.66
CA TYR A 59 12.88 -7.29 -7.59
C TYR A 59 11.53 -6.60 -7.74
N TYR A 60 10.47 -7.31 -7.34
CA TYR A 60 9.11 -6.80 -7.30
C TYR A 60 8.40 -7.31 -6.05
N GLU A 61 7.76 -6.41 -5.33
CA GLU A 61 6.99 -6.72 -4.13
C GLU A 61 5.73 -5.88 -4.03
N THR A 62 4.67 -6.54 -3.56
CA THR A 62 3.48 -5.89 -3.01
C THR A 62 3.58 -5.89 -1.49
N ILE A 63 3.34 -4.76 -0.84
CA ILE A 63 3.44 -4.64 0.63
C ILE A 63 2.04 -4.60 1.24
N CYS A 64 1.82 -5.40 2.29
CA CYS A 64 0.55 -5.48 3.00
C CYS A 64 0.19 -4.19 3.76
N GLY A 65 -1.01 -4.14 4.33
CA GLY A 65 -1.50 -2.96 5.04
C GLY A 65 -2.70 -3.28 5.90
N GLY A 66 -3.47 -2.26 6.26
CA GLY A 66 -4.65 -2.43 7.12
C GLY A 66 -5.89 -2.90 6.36
N ALA A 67 -6.62 -3.87 6.91
CA ALA A 67 -7.96 -4.22 6.44
C ALA A 67 -9.03 -3.29 7.04
N GLY A 68 -10.10 -3.04 6.29
CA GLY A 68 -11.25 -2.29 6.79
C GLY A 68 -12.05 -3.05 7.85
N ALA A 69 -12.63 -2.32 8.80
CA ALA A 69 -13.54 -2.88 9.81
C ALA A 69 -14.96 -3.09 9.26
N SER A 70 -15.73 -3.95 9.94
CA SER A 70 -17.15 -4.19 9.67
C SER A 70 -18.01 -3.94 10.90
N ALA A 71 -19.31 -4.18 10.78
CA ALA A 71 -20.26 -4.10 11.89
C ALA A 71 -20.00 -5.11 13.00
N ASP A 72 -19.33 -6.22 12.67
CA ASP A 72 -19.18 -7.38 13.54
C ASP A 72 -17.73 -7.67 13.94
N PHE A 73 -16.75 -6.99 13.32
CA PHE A 73 -15.33 -7.28 13.54
C PHE A 73 -14.40 -6.10 13.25
N ASP A 74 -13.28 -6.09 13.97
CA ASP A 74 -12.14 -5.20 13.71
C ASP A 74 -11.40 -5.61 12.44
N GLY A 75 -10.81 -4.63 11.76
CA GLY A 75 -9.92 -4.84 10.65
C GLY A 75 -8.62 -5.52 11.10
N CYS A 76 -8.15 -6.49 10.31
CA CYS A 76 -6.90 -7.18 10.56
C CYS A 76 -5.67 -6.31 10.21
N ASP A 77 -4.67 -6.33 11.08
CA ASP A 77 -3.40 -5.62 10.90
C ASP A 77 -2.49 -6.34 9.90
N ALA A 78 -1.77 -5.57 9.08
CA ALA A 78 -0.65 -6.06 8.26
C ALA A 78 -0.97 -7.24 7.33
N VAL A 79 -2.15 -7.24 6.71
CA VAL A 79 -2.59 -8.28 5.77
C VAL A 79 -2.73 -7.76 4.35
N HIS A 80 -2.63 -8.69 3.40
CA HIS A 80 -3.02 -8.46 2.03
C HIS A 80 -4.55 -8.51 1.93
N THR A 81 -5.12 -7.49 1.27
CA THR A 81 -6.57 -7.33 1.17
C THR A 81 -7.04 -7.37 -0.27
N HIS A 82 -8.31 -7.73 -0.45
CA HIS A 82 -9.01 -7.76 -1.72
C HIS A 82 -8.27 -8.58 -2.79
N MET A 83 -7.72 -7.92 -3.81
CA MET A 83 -7.15 -8.56 -4.99
C MET A 83 -5.70 -9.02 -4.79
N THR A 84 -5.14 -8.87 -3.59
CA THR A 84 -3.76 -9.24 -3.30
C THR A 84 -3.70 -10.67 -2.74
N ASN A 85 -3.03 -11.57 -3.44
CA ASN A 85 -2.84 -12.98 -3.04
C ASN A 85 -1.36 -13.40 -3.17
N SER A 86 -0.47 -12.52 -2.75
CA SER A 86 0.98 -12.75 -2.71
C SER A 86 1.41 -13.11 -1.30
N ARG A 87 2.42 -13.97 -1.20
CA ARG A 87 3.19 -14.14 0.03
C ARG A 87 4.34 -13.15 -0.01
N ILE A 88 4.70 -12.64 1.16
CA ILE A 88 5.92 -11.86 1.31
C ILE A 88 7.14 -12.75 1.05
N THR A 89 8.19 -12.16 0.46
CA THR A 89 9.50 -12.81 0.36
C THR A 89 10.15 -12.83 1.73
N ASP A 90 10.64 -13.98 2.17
CA ASP A 90 11.36 -14.10 3.44
C ASP A 90 12.56 -13.14 3.47
N PRO A 91 12.80 -12.42 4.58
CA PRO A 91 13.91 -11.47 4.68
C PRO A 91 15.26 -12.07 4.29
N GLU A 92 15.56 -13.29 4.75
CA GLU A 92 16.82 -13.98 4.43
C GLU A 92 16.97 -14.24 2.93
N VAL A 93 15.88 -14.57 2.24
CA VAL A 93 15.88 -14.79 0.78
C VAL A 93 16.05 -13.48 0.03
N LEU A 94 15.42 -12.40 0.49
CA LEU A 94 15.58 -11.07 -0.07
C LEU A 94 17.03 -10.61 0.02
N GLU A 95 17.63 -10.66 1.21
CA GLU A 95 18.99 -10.19 1.46
C GLU A 95 20.06 -11.08 0.82
N TRP A 96 19.77 -12.38 0.67
CA TRP A 96 20.69 -13.30 -0.01
C TRP A 96 20.71 -13.08 -1.53
N ARG A 97 19.56 -12.78 -2.14
CA ARG A 97 19.44 -12.69 -3.60
C ARG A 97 19.70 -11.29 -4.15
N PHE A 98 19.54 -10.26 -3.34
CA PHE A 98 19.63 -8.87 -3.78
C PHE A 98 20.55 -8.10 -2.82
N PRO A 99 21.35 -7.15 -3.32
CA PRO A 99 22.24 -6.32 -2.51
C PRO A 99 21.44 -5.26 -1.73
N VAL A 100 20.60 -5.72 -0.80
CA VAL A 100 19.78 -4.91 0.09
C VAL A 100 19.74 -5.54 1.48
N VAL A 101 19.38 -4.74 2.49
CA VAL A 101 19.14 -5.20 3.87
C VAL A 101 17.77 -4.71 4.29
N LEU A 102 16.93 -5.61 4.83
CA LEU A 102 15.64 -5.26 5.41
C LEU A 102 15.86 -4.82 6.86
N GLU A 103 15.95 -3.52 7.07
CA GLU A 103 16.24 -2.95 8.41
C GLU A 103 15.02 -2.94 9.33
N GLU A 104 13.82 -2.78 8.77
CA GLU A 104 12.59 -2.77 9.56
C GLU A 104 11.44 -3.38 8.76
N PHE A 105 10.71 -4.28 9.41
CA PHE A 105 9.40 -4.72 8.95
C PHE A 105 8.48 -4.98 10.14
N CYS A 106 7.61 -4.02 10.44
CA CYS A 106 6.79 -4.04 11.65
C CYS A 106 5.38 -3.49 11.41
N ILE A 107 4.46 -3.76 12.32
CA ILE A 107 3.12 -3.16 12.31
C ILE A 107 3.22 -1.66 12.60
N ARG A 108 2.65 -0.84 11.73
CA ARG A 108 2.53 0.61 11.90
C ARG A 108 1.38 0.91 12.86
N LYS A 109 1.67 0.87 14.16
CA LYS A 109 0.68 1.11 15.22
C LYS A 109 -0.08 2.43 15.02
N ASN A 110 -1.36 2.41 15.39
CA ASN A 110 -2.28 3.55 15.34
C ASN A 110 -2.48 4.14 13.94
N SER A 111 -2.29 3.33 12.89
CA SER A 111 -2.60 3.73 11.52
C SER A 111 -4.00 3.31 11.10
N GLY A 112 -4.61 2.34 11.75
CA GLY A 112 -6.02 1.98 11.55
C GLY A 112 -6.97 3.10 11.99
N GLY A 113 -8.10 3.22 11.29
CA GLY A 113 -9.14 4.19 11.61
C GLY A 113 -9.92 3.76 12.85
N ASN A 114 -10.17 4.70 13.76
CA ASN A 114 -10.92 4.41 14.98
C ASN A 114 -12.43 4.26 14.72
N GLY A 115 -13.10 3.46 15.53
CA GLY A 115 -14.55 3.29 15.52
C GLY A 115 -14.95 2.34 16.66
N LYS A 116 -16.23 1.98 16.73
CA LYS A 116 -16.68 0.85 17.57
C LYS A 116 -15.87 -0.42 17.25
N HIS A 117 -15.62 -0.64 15.96
CA HIS A 117 -14.60 -1.56 15.48
C HIS A 117 -13.49 -0.78 14.79
N HIS A 118 -12.24 -1.08 15.16
CA HIS A 118 -11.09 -0.37 14.62
C HIS A 118 -10.67 -0.97 13.28
N GLY A 119 -10.21 -0.12 12.36
CA GLY A 119 -9.53 -0.59 11.15
C GLY A 119 -8.18 -1.21 11.48
N GLY A 120 -7.69 -2.07 10.59
CA GLY A 120 -6.38 -2.68 10.71
C GLY A 120 -5.26 -1.67 10.51
N ASN A 121 -4.16 -1.87 11.20
CA ASN A 121 -2.93 -1.12 11.03
C ASN A 121 -2.18 -1.56 9.77
N GLY A 122 -1.53 -0.60 9.10
CA GLY A 122 -0.56 -0.86 8.05
C GLY A 122 0.77 -1.39 8.61
N VAL A 123 1.81 -1.33 7.78
CA VAL A 123 3.18 -1.74 8.12
C VAL A 123 4.18 -0.63 7.83
N ILE A 124 5.34 -0.71 8.49
CA ILE A 124 6.55 0.02 8.13
C ILE A 124 7.49 -0.99 7.48
N ARG A 125 7.99 -0.69 6.29
CA ARG A 125 8.99 -1.48 5.58
C ARG A 125 10.17 -0.60 5.19
N LYS A 126 11.35 -0.88 5.75
CA LYS A 126 12.59 -0.10 5.52
C LYS A 126 13.64 -0.99 4.90
N ILE A 127 14.06 -0.65 3.68
CA ILE A 127 15.04 -1.41 2.90
C ILE A 127 16.24 -0.52 2.62
N ARG A 128 17.41 -0.89 3.11
CA ARG A 128 18.68 -0.22 2.81
C ARG A 128 19.35 -0.87 1.61
N PHE A 129 19.77 -0.07 0.65
CA PHE A 129 20.44 -0.52 -0.56
C PHE A 129 21.95 -0.64 -0.31
N LEU A 130 22.56 -1.71 -0.81
CA LEU A 130 24.00 -1.95 -0.76
C LEU A 130 24.69 -1.65 -2.09
N ASP A 131 23.92 -1.37 -3.13
CA ASP A 131 24.40 -1.04 -4.47
C ASP A 131 23.49 0.01 -5.14
N SER A 132 23.96 0.61 -6.22
CA SER A 132 23.18 1.56 -7.02
C SER A 132 22.04 0.85 -7.75
N MET A 133 20.82 1.35 -7.58
CA MET A 133 19.61 0.79 -8.16
C MET A 133 18.58 1.86 -8.49
N THR A 134 17.71 1.59 -9.45
CA THR A 134 16.51 2.39 -9.66
C THR A 134 15.35 1.75 -8.90
N VAL A 135 14.67 2.54 -8.07
CA VAL A 135 13.43 2.18 -7.40
C VAL A 135 12.28 2.81 -8.17
N SER A 136 11.22 2.04 -8.42
CA SER A 136 9.93 2.56 -8.87
C SER A 136 8.83 2.15 -7.90
N ILE A 137 7.95 3.10 -7.58
CA ILE A 137 6.86 2.93 -6.64
C ILE A 137 5.56 3.25 -7.36
N LEU A 138 4.58 2.37 -7.16
CA LEU A 138 3.20 2.58 -7.57
C LEU A 138 2.31 2.21 -6.38
N SER A 139 1.80 3.24 -5.72
CA SER A 139 1.06 3.10 -4.47
C SER A 139 0.05 4.24 -4.32
N SER A 140 -1.19 3.88 -4.04
CA SER A 140 -2.26 4.84 -3.81
C SER A 140 -2.39 5.27 -2.36
N HIS A 141 -3.42 6.05 -2.03
CA HIS A 141 -3.74 6.46 -0.66
C HIS A 141 -2.61 7.18 0.09
N ARG A 142 -1.75 7.90 -0.65
CA ARG A 142 -0.76 8.84 -0.09
C ARG A 142 -1.35 10.23 0.17
N LEU A 143 -2.39 10.60 -0.58
CA LEU A 143 -3.08 11.91 -0.46
C LEU A 143 -4.46 11.82 0.20
N LYS A 144 -5.24 10.77 -0.12
CA LYS A 144 -6.58 10.57 0.42
C LYS A 144 -6.65 9.23 1.14
N PRO A 145 -7.08 9.18 2.41
CA PRO A 145 -7.18 7.93 3.14
C PRO A 145 -8.35 7.07 2.64
N GLY A 146 -8.34 5.78 2.97
CA GLY A 146 -9.51 4.91 2.86
C GLY A 146 -10.62 5.37 3.81
N PHE A 147 -11.87 5.33 3.36
CA PHE A 147 -13.00 5.79 4.16
C PHE A 147 -13.32 4.84 5.32
N GLY A 148 -13.76 5.41 6.46
CA GLY A 148 -14.46 4.66 7.50
C GLY A 148 -15.95 4.51 7.18
N LEU A 149 -16.66 3.70 7.96
CA LEU A 149 -18.06 3.34 7.68
C LEU A 149 -18.98 3.58 8.89
N ARG A 150 -20.22 4.04 8.62
CA ARG A 150 -21.28 4.27 9.64
C ARG A 150 -20.81 5.08 10.87
N GLY A 151 -19.98 6.09 10.66
CA GLY A 151 -19.44 6.95 11.74
C GLY A 151 -18.02 6.59 12.19
N GLY A 152 -17.47 5.48 11.71
CA GLY A 152 -16.05 5.15 11.88
C GLY A 152 -15.13 6.11 11.11
N LEU A 153 -13.94 6.33 11.66
CA LEU A 153 -12.94 7.23 11.09
C LEU A 153 -12.13 6.53 10.00
N ALA A 154 -11.61 7.34 9.08
CA ALA A 154 -10.67 6.90 8.07
C ALA A 154 -9.35 6.42 8.70
N GLY A 155 -8.71 5.44 8.05
CA GLY A 155 -7.34 5.06 8.38
C GLY A 155 -6.34 6.17 8.01
N SER A 156 -5.12 6.06 8.52
CA SER A 156 -4.02 6.92 8.11
C SER A 156 -3.63 6.66 6.65
N THR A 157 -3.28 7.72 5.92
CA THR A 157 -2.63 7.60 4.61
C THR A 157 -1.29 6.86 4.72
N GLY A 158 -0.88 6.30 3.59
CA GLY A 158 0.48 5.79 3.44
C GLY A 158 1.48 6.94 3.26
N HIS A 159 2.76 6.62 3.40
CA HIS A 159 3.87 7.57 3.28
C HIS A 159 5.09 6.88 2.69
N ASN A 160 5.76 7.51 1.73
CA ASN A 160 6.95 6.97 1.08
C ASN A 160 8.08 7.99 1.24
N SER A 161 9.25 7.57 1.70
CA SER A 161 10.41 8.44 1.79
C SER A 161 11.72 7.69 1.60
N ILE A 162 12.78 8.44 1.33
CA ILE A 162 14.15 7.92 1.34
C ILE A 162 14.93 8.62 2.44
N LEU A 163 15.64 7.84 3.24
CA LEU A 163 16.72 8.32 4.08
C LEU A 163 18.02 8.13 3.32
N ARG A 164 18.62 9.23 2.87
CA ARG A 164 19.92 9.21 2.19
C ARG A 164 21.03 8.87 3.17
N TYR A 165 22.12 8.30 2.68
CA TYR A 165 23.28 7.93 3.50
C TYR A 165 23.87 9.11 4.29
N ASN A 166 23.72 10.33 3.77
CA ASN A 166 24.17 11.57 4.39
C ASN A 166 23.21 12.11 5.47
N GLY A 167 22.08 11.43 5.69
CA GLY A 167 21.06 11.79 6.67
C GLY A 167 19.87 12.58 6.12
N ASP A 168 19.92 13.02 4.86
CA ASP A 168 18.82 13.77 4.24
C ASP A 168 17.58 12.89 4.05
N VAL A 169 16.39 13.47 4.25
CA VAL A 169 15.12 12.80 3.99
C VAL A 169 14.47 13.38 2.73
N VAL A 170 14.18 12.51 1.77
CA VAL A 170 13.50 12.86 0.52
C VAL A 170 12.10 12.25 0.52
N GLU A 171 11.09 13.09 0.44
CA GLU A 171 9.69 12.65 0.38
C GLU A 171 9.29 12.22 -1.03
N LEU A 172 8.58 11.11 -1.13
CA LEU A 172 8.15 10.52 -2.40
C LEU A 172 6.64 10.48 -2.52
N GLY A 173 6.14 10.71 -3.74
CA GLY A 173 4.74 10.54 -4.09
C GLY A 173 4.30 9.07 -4.12
N GLY A 174 3.02 8.87 -4.44
CA GLY A 174 2.45 7.54 -4.66
C GLY A 174 2.94 6.87 -5.95
N CYS A 175 3.26 7.67 -6.98
CA CYS A 175 3.93 7.24 -8.21
C CYS A 175 5.28 7.95 -8.25
N ALA A 176 6.38 7.19 -8.18
CA ALA A 176 7.72 7.76 -8.14
C ALA A 176 8.73 6.82 -8.79
N GLU A 177 9.76 7.39 -9.39
CA GLU A 177 10.95 6.69 -9.85
C GLU A 177 12.16 7.45 -9.36
N ILE A 178 13.14 6.75 -8.79
CA ILE A 178 14.31 7.40 -8.20
C ILE A 178 15.52 6.46 -8.13
N ASN A 179 16.70 7.05 -8.35
CA ASN A 179 17.95 6.35 -8.17
C ASN A 179 18.38 6.36 -6.70
N MET A 180 18.74 5.17 -6.23
CA MET A 180 19.31 4.88 -4.92
C MET A 180 20.82 4.73 -5.07
N GLN A 181 21.55 5.10 -4.03
CA GLN A 181 22.96 4.79 -3.89
C GLN A 181 23.16 3.79 -2.75
N ALA A 182 24.32 3.13 -2.72
CA ALA A 182 24.70 2.30 -1.60
C ALA A 182 24.66 3.11 -0.28
N GLY A 183 23.96 2.59 0.72
CA GLY A 183 23.72 3.25 2.00
C GLY A 183 22.36 3.95 2.12
N ASP A 184 21.70 4.29 1.01
CA ASP A 184 20.36 4.89 1.05
C ASP A 184 19.30 3.88 1.50
N SER A 185 18.27 4.34 2.21
CA SER A 185 17.17 3.50 2.67
C SER A 185 15.82 3.97 2.16
N LEU A 186 15.08 3.09 1.50
CA LEU A 186 13.67 3.31 1.17
C LEU A 186 12.80 2.97 2.38
N ILE A 187 11.90 3.87 2.76
CA ILE A 187 10.94 3.68 3.85
C ILE A 187 9.53 3.78 3.26
N ILE A 188 8.77 2.69 3.39
CA ILE A 188 7.35 2.63 3.03
C ILE A 188 6.53 2.44 4.30
N LYS A 189 5.64 3.38 4.57
CA LYS A 189 4.58 3.26 5.58
C LYS A 189 3.28 3.02 4.84
N THR A 190 2.68 1.85 4.98
CA THR A 190 1.45 1.54 4.25
C THR A 190 0.22 2.15 4.92
N PRO A 191 -0.87 2.35 4.17
CA PRO A 191 -2.12 2.87 4.73
C PRO A 191 -2.74 1.89 5.74
N GLY A 192 -3.48 2.45 6.71
CA GLY A 192 -4.37 1.66 7.55
C GLY A 192 -5.76 1.51 6.93
N GLY A 193 -6.55 0.57 7.44
CA GLY A 193 -7.95 0.41 7.06
C GLY A 193 -8.86 1.39 7.82
N GLY A 194 -10.05 1.65 7.28
CA GLY A 194 -11.07 2.46 7.95
C GLY A 194 -11.76 1.71 9.09
N GLY A 195 -12.18 2.46 10.11
CA GLY A 195 -12.98 1.95 11.23
C GLY A 195 -14.48 1.88 10.92
N TYR A 196 -15.23 1.25 11.81
CA TYR A 196 -16.69 1.12 11.73
C TYR A 196 -17.37 1.63 13.01
N GLY A 197 -18.44 2.41 12.85
CA GLY A 197 -19.27 2.88 13.95
C GLY A 197 -18.64 4.03 14.76
N TYR A 198 -19.47 4.77 15.48
CA TYR A 198 -18.99 5.79 16.42
C TYR A 198 -18.26 5.15 17.60
N MET A 199 -17.21 5.82 18.10
CA MET A 199 -16.64 5.48 19.41
C MET A 199 -17.61 5.92 20.50
N GLU A 200 -17.93 5.03 21.43
CA GLU A 200 -18.62 5.36 22.68
C GLU A 200 -17.69 6.09 23.66
#